data_AF-A0AAD8LNW4-F1
#
_entry.id   AF-A0AAD8LNW4-F1
#
_cell.length_a   1.000
_cell.length_b   1.000
_cell.length_c   1.000
_cell.angle_alpha   90.00
_cell.angle_beta   90.00
_cell.angle_gamma   90.00
#
_symmetry.space_group_name_H-M   'P 1'
#
loop_
_entity.id
_entity.type
_entity.pdbx_description
1 polymer ?
#
loop_
_entity_poly.entity_id
_entity_poly.type
_entity_poly.pdbx_seq_one_letter_code
_entity_poly.pdbx_strand_id
1 'polypeptide(L)'
;MALRVDPDLPHRHPSNSCEALKNDLIECYKASRCCKELNRPFSECINNLRPEDVGHECLQLRRAMAQCRRNIFNGKFRVTGNPYST
;
A
#
# COMPACT_ATOMS: atom_id res chain seq x y z
N MET A 1 -21.37 -7.73 13.78
CA MET A 1 -21.62 -9.06 13.19
C MET A 1 -20.46 -9.34 12.24
N ALA A 2 -19.54 -10.22 12.62
CA ALA A 2 -18.45 -10.66 11.74
C ALA A 2 -18.84 -12.01 11.15
N LEU A 3 -18.80 -12.13 9.82
CA LEU A 3 -19.10 -13.39 9.13
C LEU A 3 -18.00 -14.40 9.47
N ARG A 4 -18.39 -15.61 9.90
CA ARG A 4 -17.44 -16.72 10.09
C ARG A 4 -16.98 -17.21 8.73
N VAL A 5 -15.67 -17.42 8.59
CA VAL A 5 -15.01 -17.82 7.36
C VAL A 5 -14.82 -19.34 7.41
N ASP A 6 -15.60 -20.09 6.62
CA ASP A 6 -15.58 -21.56 6.56
C ASP A 6 -14.45 -22.11 5.68
N PRO A 7 -13.38 -22.72 6.24
CA PRO A 7 -12.14 -23.01 5.52
C PRO A 7 -12.27 -23.90 4.26
N ASP A 8 -13.39 -24.60 4.11
CA ASP A 8 -13.72 -25.48 2.97
C ASP A 8 -14.40 -24.76 1.79
N LEU A 9 -14.92 -23.53 1.98
CA LEU A 9 -15.53 -22.77 0.90
C LEU A 9 -14.52 -21.82 0.24
N PRO A 10 -14.50 -21.68 -1.10
CA PRO A 10 -13.64 -20.71 -1.77
C PRO A 10 -14.05 -19.29 -1.35
N HIS A 11 -13.31 -18.74 -0.40
CA HIS A 11 -13.49 -17.37 0.04
C HIS A 11 -13.08 -16.43 -1.09
N ARG A 12 -13.96 -15.48 -1.44
CA ARG A 12 -13.52 -14.35 -2.26
C ARG A 12 -12.38 -13.67 -1.50
N HIS A 13 -11.19 -13.63 -2.11
CA HIS A 13 -10.11 -12.78 -1.62
C HIS A 13 -10.67 -11.37 -1.37
N PRO A 14 -10.24 -10.68 -0.31
CA PRO A 14 -10.70 -9.34 0.00
C PRO A 14 -10.39 -8.44 -1.19
N SER A 15 -11.37 -8.19 -2.05
CA SER A 15 -11.21 -7.48 -3.34
C SER A 15 -10.92 -5.97 -3.17
N ASN A 16 -10.67 -5.55 -1.93
CA ASN A 16 -10.40 -4.18 -1.50
C ASN A 16 -9.17 -4.12 -0.57
N SER A 17 -8.30 -5.13 -0.56
CA SER A 17 -7.06 -5.13 0.22
C SER A 17 -5.97 -4.29 -0.43
N CYS A 18 -5.36 -3.38 0.33
CA CYS A 18 -4.18 -2.62 -0.10
C CYS A 18 -2.85 -3.35 0.18
N GLU A 19 -2.88 -4.67 0.30
CA GLU A 19 -1.74 -5.44 0.83
C GLU A 19 -0.59 -5.57 -0.16
N ALA A 20 -0.87 -5.93 -1.42
CA ALA A 20 0.14 -5.97 -2.48
C ALA A 20 0.83 -4.60 -2.63
N LEU A 21 0.04 -3.54 -2.78
CA LEU A 21 0.55 -2.17 -2.87
C LEU A 21 1.34 -1.72 -1.63
N LYS A 22 1.00 -2.22 -0.44
CA LYS A 22 1.76 -1.96 0.79
C LYS A 22 3.12 -2.67 0.74
N ASN A 23 3.18 -3.90 0.24
CA ASN A 23 4.43 -4.63 0.08
C ASN A 23 5.34 -3.93 -0.93
N ASP A 24 4.81 -3.55 -2.10
CA ASP A 24 5.55 -2.79 -3.11
C ASP A 24 6.10 -1.47 -2.54
N LEU A 25 5.29 -0.76 -1.75
CA LEU A 25 5.72 0.46 -1.08
C LEU A 25 6.91 0.19 -0.14
N ILE A 26 6.81 -0.84 0.71
CA ILE A 26 7.85 -1.17 1.67
C ILE A 26 9.14 -1.55 0.95
N GLU A 27 9.05 -2.37 -0.11
CA GLU A 27 10.20 -2.80 -0.90
C GLU A 27 10.86 -1.63 -1.62
N CYS A 28 10.07 -0.73 -2.21
CA CYS A 28 10.58 0.47 -2.87
C CYS A 28 11.39 1.34 -1.90
N TYR A 29 10.83 1.64 -0.72
CA TYR A 29 11.51 2.45 0.28
C TYR A 29 12.73 1.76 0.89
N LYS A 30 12.69 0.44 1.10
CA LYS A 30 13.87 -0.35 1.51
C LYS A 30 14.97 -0.32 0.46
N ALA A 31 14.61 -0.30 -0.82
CA ALA A 31 15.54 -0.20 -1.93
C ALA A 31 16.08 1.22 -2.17
N SER A 32 15.41 2.24 -1.63
CA SER A 32 15.77 3.64 -1.82
C SER A 32 17.09 4.03 -1.17
N ARG A 33 17.69 5.09 -1.71
CA ARG A 33 18.93 5.70 -1.20
C ARG A 33 18.83 6.12 0.27
N CYS A 34 17.67 6.59 0.70
CA CYS A 34 17.42 6.95 2.09
C CYS A 34 17.65 5.80 3.08
N CYS A 35 17.15 4.60 2.76
CA CYS A 35 17.37 3.43 3.62
C CYS A 35 18.73 2.77 3.38
N LYS A 36 19.21 2.69 2.14
CA LYS A 36 20.46 1.98 1.80
C LYS A 36 21.73 2.78 2.07
N GLU A 37 21.80 4.03 1.62
CA GLU A 37 23.03 4.82 1.67
C GLU A 37 23.07 5.71 2.91
N LEU A 38 21.96 6.37 3.23
CA LEU A 38 21.87 7.27 4.38
C LEU A 38 21.61 6.52 5.70
N ASN A 39 21.32 5.21 5.63
CA ASN A 39 21.05 4.33 6.76
C ASN A 39 20.00 4.89 7.74
N ARG A 40 19.01 5.63 7.20
CA ARG A 40 17.94 6.23 7.98
C ARG A 40 16.83 5.22 8.25
N PRO A 41 16.15 5.33 9.40
CA PRO A 41 15.02 4.45 9.69
C PRO A 41 13.90 4.66 8.67
N PHE A 42 13.19 3.57 8.34
CA PHE A 42 12.09 3.59 7.38
C PHE A 42 11.01 4.64 7.72
N SER A 43 10.74 4.84 9.01
CA SER A 43 9.80 5.86 9.51
C SER A 43 10.22 7.29 9.16
N GLU A 44 11.51 7.56 9.01
CA GLU A 44 12.00 8.86 8.54
C GLU A 44 11.92 8.94 7.01
N CYS A 45 12.35 7.88 6.32
CA CYS A 45 12.33 7.84 4.86
C CYS A 45 10.92 7.96 4.27
N ILE A 46 9.91 7.31 4.85
CA ILE A 46 8.52 7.39 4.38
C ILE A 46 7.93 8.80 4.48
N ASN A 47 8.42 9.60 5.44
CA ASN A 47 8.04 10.98 5.62
C ASN A 47 8.85 11.94 4.74
N ASN A 48 9.99 11.50 4.22
CA ASN A 48 10.78 12.26 3.26
C ASN A 48 10.04 12.37 1.91
N LEU A 49 9.96 13.59 1.39
CA LEU A 49 9.31 13.95 0.13
C LEU A 49 10.31 14.28 -0.98
N ARG A 50 11.62 14.23 -0.70
CA ARG A 50 12.67 14.59 -1.64
C ARG A 50 12.89 13.46 -2.64
N PRO A 51 12.61 13.66 -3.94
CA PRO A 51 12.76 12.62 -4.94
C PRO A 51 14.21 12.16 -5.11
N GLU A 52 15.19 13.00 -4.78
CA GLU A 52 16.62 12.64 -4.78
C GLU A 52 17.01 11.57 -3.75
N ASP A 53 16.28 11.47 -2.63
CA ASP A 53 16.60 10.55 -1.54
C ASP A 53 15.77 9.27 -1.62
N VAL A 54 14.51 9.36 -2.08
CA VAL A 54 13.56 8.24 -2.06
C VAL A 54 13.10 7.77 -3.43
N GLY A 55 13.33 8.55 -4.49
CA GLY A 55 12.91 8.20 -5.84
C GLY A 55 11.47 8.60 -6.15
N HIS A 56 11.22 8.97 -7.41
CA HIS A 56 9.89 9.43 -7.84
C HIS A 56 8.85 8.30 -7.79
N GLU A 57 9.25 7.06 -8.11
CA GLU A 57 8.38 5.88 -8.11
C GLU A 57 7.87 5.55 -6.69
N CYS A 58 8.73 5.58 -5.68
CA CYS A 58 8.32 5.34 -4.30
C CYS A 58 7.32 6.41 -3.80
N LEU A 59 7.50 7.67 -4.21
CA LEU A 59 6.55 8.74 -3.90
C LEU A 59 5.20 8.52 -4.59
N GLN A 60 5.18 7.99 -5.81
CA GLN A 60 3.94 7.61 -6.51
C GLN A 60 3.24 6.44 -5.80
N LEU A 61 3.97 5.38 -5.43
CA LEU A 61 3.43 4.27 -4.63
C LEU A 61 2.85 4.76 -3.31
N ARG A 62 3.50 5.74 -2.65
CA ARG A 62 2.98 6.32 -1.40
C ARG A 62 1.62 7.00 -1.61
N ARG A 63 1.48 7.75 -2.71
CA ARG A 63 0.20 8.39 -3.08
C ARG A 63 -0.87 7.36 -3.42
N ALA A 64 -0.50 6.32 -4.18
CA ALA A 64 -1.38 5.21 -4.53
C ALA A 64 -1.87 4.49 -3.27
N MET A 65 -0.98 4.18 -2.32
CA MET A 65 -1.33 3.52 -1.05
C MET A 65 -2.29 4.38 -0.23
N ALA A 66 -2.03 5.68 -0.12
CA ALA A 66 -2.94 6.61 0.55
C ALA A 66 -4.32 6.65 -0.12
N GLN A 67 -4.37 6.61 -1.46
CA GLN A 67 -5.63 6.53 -2.19
C GLN A 67 -6.35 5.20 -1.95
N CYS A 68 -5.62 4.09 -1.98
CA CYS A 68 -6.15 2.77 -1.70
C CYS A 68 -6.85 2.72 -0.33
N ARG A 69 -6.20 3.24 0.73
CA ARG A 69 -6.78 3.30 2.07
C ARG A 69 -8.04 4.16 2.14
N ARG A 70 -8.09 5.26 1.41
CA ARG A 70 -9.29 6.11 1.33
C ARG A 70 -10.44 5.39 0.61
N ASN A 71 -10.13 4.62 -0.42
CA ASN A 71 -11.13 3.89 -1.20
C ASN A 71 -11.82 2.78 -0.39
N ILE A 72 -11.15 2.19 0.62
CA ILE A 72 -11.77 1.20 1.53
C ILE A 72 -13.03 1.77 2.20
N PHE A 73 -13.02 3.05 2.57
CA PHE A 73 -14.15 3.70 3.23
C PHE A 73 -15.17 4.30 2.25
N ASN A 74 -14.83 4.37 0.96
CA ASN A 74 -15.71 4.92 -0.05
C ASN A 74 -16.70 3.84 -0.51
N GLY A 75 -17.99 4.05 -0.20
CA GLY A 75 -19.09 3.15 -0.53
C GLY A 75 -19.17 2.75 -2.00
N LYS A 76 -18.72 3.62 -2.92
CA LYS A 76 -18.68 3.34 -4.37
C LYS A 76 -17.86 2.10 -4.68
N PHE A 77 -16.70 1.95 -4.04
CA PHE A 77 -15.77 0.86 -4.31
C PHE A 77 -16.14 -0.45 -3.61
N ARG A 78 -17.17 -0.45 -2.75
CA ARG A 78 -17.69 -1.70 -2.17
C ARG A 78 -18.24 -2.65 -3.23
N VAL A 79 -18.84 -2.10 -4.28
CA VAL A 79 -19.49 -2.88 -5.35
C VAL A 79 -18.56 -3.02 -6.55
N THR A 80 -17.84 -1.95 -6.90
CA THR A 80 -16.97 -1.94 -8.11
C THR A 80 -15.56 -2.47 -7.87
N GLY A 81 -15.15 -2.67 -6.62
CA GLY A 81 -13.78 -2.96 -6.25
C GLY A 81 -12.89 -1.72 -6.24
N ASN A 82 -11.83 -1.76 -5.44
CA ASN A 82 -10.84 -0.69 -5.33
C ASN A 82 -9.78 -0.86 -6.44
N PRO A 83 -9.60 0.14 -7.33
CA PRO A 83 -8.65 0.03 -8.44
C PRO A 83 -7.17 -0.08 -8.01
N TYR A 84 -6.87 0.15 -6.72
CA TYR A 84 -5.53 0.04 -6.15
C TYR A 84 -5.33 -1.25 -5.33
N SER A 85 -6.29 -2.18 -5.39
CA SER A 85 -6.28 -3.46 -4.64
C SER A 85 -5.74 -4.65 -5.45
N THR A 86 -5.11 -4.38 -6.59
CA THR A 86 -4.53 -5.40 -7.50
C THR A 86 -3.37 -6.14 -6.85
#